data_AF-A0A7T8GVP2-F1
#
_entry.id   AF-A0A7T8GVP2-F1
#
_cell.length_a   1.000
_cell.length_b   1.000
_cell.length_c   1.000
_cell.angle_alpha   90.00
_cell.angle_beta   90.00
_cell.angle_gamma   90.00
#
_symmetry.space_group_name_H-M   'P 1'
#
loop_
_entity.id
_entity.type
_entity.pdbx_description
1 polymer ?
#
loop_
_entity_poly.entity_id
_entity_poly.type
_entity_poly.pdbx_seq_one_letter_code
_entity_poly.pdbx_strand_id
1 'polypeptide(L)'
;MYQQCDNSLRNLRRYDEPLDKYLYLMDLLDRNERLFYRLLSENVEELMPLVYTPTVGLACQKFGYIFRRPQGLFITIHDRHHIYDILTNWPEKDVRAI
;
A
#
# COMPACT_ATOMS: atom_id res chain seq x y z
N MET A 1 -19.71 -6.31 -0.11
CA MET A 1 -18.41 -6.74 -0.67
C MET A 1 -18.38 -6.70 -2.20
N TYR A 2 -19.14 -7.51 -2.94
CA TYR A 2 -19.17 -7.45 -4.43
C TYR A 2 -19.43 -6.04 -4.99
N GLN A 3 -20.46 -5.36 -4.50
CA GLN A 3 -20.76 -3.98 -4.91
C GLN A 3 -19.61 -3.00 -4.59
N GLN A 4 -18.87 -3.23 -3.51
CA GLN A 4 -17.73 -2.39 -3.15
C GLN A 4 -16.54 -2.63 -4.06
N CYS A 5 -16.29 -3.87 -4.50
CA CYS A 5 -15.27 -4.18 -5.51
C CYS A 5 -15.60 -3.47 -6.83
N ASP A 6 -16.82 -3.63 -7.34
CA ASP A 6 -17.25 -3.00 -8.60
C ASP A 6 -17.14 -1.47 -8.53
N ASN A 7 -17.62 -0.85 -7.45
CA ASN A 7 -17.49 0.60 -7.26
C ASN A 7 -16.01 1.04 -7.20
N SER A 8 -15.17 0.31 -6.47
CA SER A 8 -13.75 0.63 -6.35
C SER A 8 -13.02 0.51 -7.69
N LEU A 9 -13.31 -0.53 -8.47
CA LEU A 9 -12.74 -0.74 -9.78
C LEU A 9 -13.15 0.36 -10.76
N ARG A 10 -14.43 0.74 -10.74
CA ARG A 10 -14.95 1.86 -11.55
C ARG A 10 -14.27 3.18 -11.20
N ASN A 11 -14.09 3.47 -9.91
CA ASN A 11 -13.41 4.69 -9.47
C ASN A 11 -11.92 4.68 -9.85
N LEU A 12 -11.24 3.54 -9.68
CA LEU A 12 -9.84 3.39 -10.07
C LEU A 12 -9.63 3.65 -11.57
N ARG A 13 -10.52 3.12 -12.42
CA ARG A 13 -10.44 3.27 -13.88
C ARG A 13 -10.72 4.69 -14.39
N ARG A 14 -11.19 5.61 -13.52
CA ARG A 14 -11.34 7.04 -13.87
C ARG A 14 -10.03 7.81 -13.86
N TYR A 15 -8.99 7.27 -13.23
CA TYR A 15 -7.66 7.85 -13.30
C TYR A 15 -6.98 7.43 -14.60
N ASP A 16 -6.24 8.34 -15.21
CA ASP A 16 -5.43 8.04 -16.39
C ASP A 16 -4.01 7.65 -15.97
N GLU A 17 -3.42 8.44 -15.07
CA GLU A 17 -2.03 8.28 -14.63
C GLU A 17 -1.84 7.05 -13.71
N PRO A 18 -0.81 6.21 -13.96
CA PRO A 18 -0.51 5.05 -13.12
C PRO A 18 -0.25 5.42 -11.65
N LEU A 19 0.37 6.57 -11.40
CA LEU A 19 0.67 7.03 -10.05
C LEU A 19 -0.60 7.37 -9.26
N ASP A 20 -1.60 7.96 -9.91
CA ASP A 20 -2.88 8.26 -9.24
C ASP A 20 -3.65 6.98 -8.91
N LYS A 21 -3.59 5.99 -9.81
CA LYS A 21 -4.12 4.64 -9.55
C LYS A 21 -3.42 3.95 -8.39
N TYR A 22 -2.09 4.04 -8.32
CA TYR A 22 -1.32 3.54 -7.17
C TYR A 22 -1.77 4.20 -5.87
N LEU A 23 -1.90 5.53 -5.85
CA LEU A 23 -2.35 6.26 -4.67
C LEU A 23 -3.75 5.86 -4.23
N TYR A 24 -4.67 5.67 -5.18
CA TYR A 24 -6.01 5.15 -4.87
C TYR A 24 -5.94 3.76 -4.20
N LEU A 25 -5.12 2.86 -4.73
CA LEU A 25 -4.98 1.50 -4.21
C LEU A 25 -4.32 1.47 -2.82
N MET A 26 -3.29 2.29 -2.57
CA MET A 26 -2.66 2.39 -1.25
C MET A 26 -3.63 2.98 -0.20
N ASP A 27 -4.43 3.95 -0.60
CA ASP A 27 -5.47 4.55 0.24
C ASP A 27 -6.65 3.58 0.49
N LEU A 28 -6.92 2.67 -0.44
CA LEU A 28 -7.86 1.57 -0.23
C LEU A 28 -7.31 0.52 0.76
N LEU A 29 -6.04 0.15 0.63
CA LEU A 29 -5.34 -0.77 1.53
C LEU A 29 -5.41 -0.27 2.98
N ASP A 30 -5.08 1.01 3.19
CA ASP A 30 -5.09 1.65 4.51
C ASP A 30 -6.50 1.69 5.15
N ARG A 31 -7.57 1.88 4.37
CA ARG A 31 -8.94 1.94 4.90
C ARG A 31 -9.62 0.58 5.05
N ASN A 32 -9.38 -0.33 4.12
CA ASN A 32 -10.07 -1.62 4.06
C ASN A 32 -9.20 -2.65 3.33
N GLU A 33 -8.28 -3.22 4.09
CA GLU A 33 -7.36 -4.27 3.66
C GLU A 33 -8.06 -5.45 2.97
N ARG A 34 -9.20 -5.92 3.52
CA ARG A 34 -9.97 -7.03 2.93
C ARG A 34 -10.49 -6.70 1.53
N LEU A 35 -10.98 -5.48 1.34
CA LEU A 35 -11.47 -5.02 0.04
C LEU A 35 -10.32 -4.83 -0.95
N PHE A 36 -9.19 -4.30 -0.50
CA PHE A 36 -7.97 -4.18 -1.32
C PHE A 36 -7.53 -5.54 -1.87
N TYR A 37 -7.31 -6.53 -0.99
CA TYR A 37 -6.84 -7.84 -1.43
C TYR A 37 -7.86 -8.58 -2.30
N ARG A 38 -9.15 -8.42 -2.00
CA ARG A 38 -10.20 -8.99 -2.84
C ARG A 38 -10.18 -8.39 -4.25
N LEU A 39 -10.18 -7.07 -4.36
CA LEU A 39 -10.12 -6.35 -5.63
C LEU A 39 -8.90 -6.77 -6.45
N LEU A 40 -7.73 -6.85 -5.79
CA LEU A 40 -6.47 -7.29 -6.40
C LEU A 40 -6.58 -8.73 -6.90
N SER A 41 -7.09 -9.66 -6.09
CA SER A 41 -7.21 -11.08 -6.45
C SER A 41 -8.19 -11.34 -7.59
N GLU A 42 -9.24 -10.52 -7.74
CA GLU A 42 -10.24 -10.65 -8.80
C GLU A 42 -9.76 -10.01 -10.13
N ASN A 43 -8.71 -9.17 -10.11
CA ASN A 43 -8.24 -8.40 -11.27
C ASN A 43 -6.70 -8.35 -11.36
N VAL A 44 -6.03 -9.47 -11.05
CA VAL A 44 -4.56 -9.54 -10.85
C VAL A 44 -3.79 -8.98 -12.05
N GLU A 45 -4.14 -9.38 -13.27
CA GLU A 45 -3.42 -8.95 -14.48
C GLU A 45 -3.45 -7.43 -14.69
N GLU A 46 -4.59 -6.79 -14.43
CA GLU A 46 -4.77 -5.34 -14.58
C GLU A 46 -4.09 -4.57 -13.44
N LEU A 47 -4.15 -5.09 -12.21
CA LEU A 47 -3.82 -4.34 -11.00
C LEU A 47 -2.41 -4.59 -10.47
N MET A 48 -1.81 -5.74 -10.74
CA MET A 48 -0.43 -6.04 -10.31
C MET A 48 0.60 -5.02 -10.81
N PRO A 49 0.57 -4.56 -12.08
CA PRO A 49 1.51 -3.54 -12.55
C PRO A 49 1.35 -2.16 -11.89
N LEU A 50 0.22 -1.93 -11.20
CA LEU A 50 -0.04 -0.69 -10.47
C LEU A 50 0.54 -0.73 -9.07
N VAL A 51 0.44 -1.85 -8.36
CA VAL A 51 0.96 -2.00 -6.97
C VAL A 51 2.38 -2.53 -6.90
N TYR A 52 2.90 -3.08 -8.00
CA TYR A 52 4.27 -3.57 -8.13
C TYR A 52 4.95 -2.92 -9.35
N THR A 53 5.91 -3.61 -9.96
CA THR A 53 6.62 -3.11 -11.14
C THR A 53 5.68 -2.91 -12.33
N PRO A 54 5.76 -1.78 -13.06
CA PRO A 54 6.76 -0.71 -12.92
C PRO A 54 6.35 0.44 -11.99
N THR A 55 5.06 0.59 -11.67
CA THR A 55 4.51 1.78 -10.99
C THR A 55 5.08 1.99 -9.59
N VAL A 56 5.37 0.93 -8.84
CA VAL A 56 6.00 1.05 -7.51
C VAL A 56 7.37 1.74 -7.59
N GLY A 57 8.11 1.57 -8.68
CA GLY A 57 9.38 2.26 -8.89
C GLY A 57 9.20 3.77 -9.03
N LEU A 58 8.18 4.20 -9.77
CA LEU A 58 7.80 5.60 -9.89
C LEU A 58 7.33 6.17 -8.54
N ALA A 59 6.57 5.40 -7.77
CA ALA A 59 6.14 5.77 -6.43
C ALA A 59 7.34 5.96 -5.49
N CYS A 60 8.34 5.06 -5.53
CA CYS A 60 9.58 5.20 -4.77
C CYS A 60 10.36 6.47 -5.14
N GLN A 61 10.50 6.76 -6.45
CA GLN A 61 11.17 7.97 -6.92
C GLN A 61 10.48 9.26 -6.44
N LYS A 62 9.16 9.23 -6.32
CA LYS A 62 8.34 10.37 -5.89
C LYS A 62 7.89 10.29 -4.44
N PHE A 63 8.43 9.37 -3.63
CA PHE A 63 7.89 9.01 -2.32
C PHE A 63 7.73 10.22 -1.40
N GLY A 64 8.76 11.09 -1.34
CA GLY A 64 8.70 12.31 -0.53
C GLY A 64 7.59 13.30 -0.91
N TYR A 65 7.18 13.32 -2.18
CA TYR A 65 6.09 14.19 -2.66
C TYR A 65 4.70 13.59 -2.41
N ILE A 66 4.58 12.26 -2.56
CA ILE A 66 3.29 11.57 -2.48
C ILE A 66 2.98 11.00 -1.09
N PHE A 67 3.90 11.15 -0.14
CA PHE A 67 3.74 10.62 1.22
C PHE A 67 2.49 11.17 1.90
N ARG A 68 1.65 10.29 2.42
CA ARG A 68 0.40 10.66 3.12
C ARG A 68 0.29 10.04 4.50
N ARG A 69 0.39 8.71 4.58
CA ARG A 69 0.33 7.95 5.83
C ARG A 69 1.51 6.99 5.87
N PRO A 70 2.22 6.88 7.02
CA PRO A 70 3.29 5.91 7.14
C PRO A 70 2.70 4.50 7.07
N GLN A 71 3.33 3.65 6.25
CA GLN A 71 3.09 2.21 6.23
C GLN A 71 4.39 1.50 6.58
N GLY A 72 4.29 0.44 7.38
CA GLY A 72 5.45 -0.27 7.88
C GLY A 72 6.18 0.46 9.01
N LEU A 73 7.40 0.04 9.27
CA LEU A 73 8.24 0.54 10.35
C LEU A 73 9.51 1.14 9.76
N PHE A 74 9.88 2.33 10.22
CA PHE A 74 11.12 3.01 9.81
C PHE A 74 12.13 2.89 10.94
N ILE A 75 13.30 2.31 10.65
CA ILE A 75 14.42 2.19 11.59
C ILE A 75 15.63 2.83 10.94
N THR A 76 16.24 3.77 11.65
CA THR A 76 17.40 4.55 11.20
C THR A 76 18.69 4.08 11.86
N ILE A 77 19.82 4.57 11.37
CA ILE A 77 21.13 4.30 12.00
C ILE A 77 21.24 4.88 13.42
N HIS A 78 20.43 5.89 13.75
CA HIS A 78 20.42 6.54 15.06
C HIS A 78 19.64 5.75 16.11
N ASP A 79 18.83 4.79 15.68
CA ASP A 79 18.07 3.90 16.56
C ASP A 79 18.91 2.72 17.07
N ARG A 80 20.21 2.74 16.78
CA ARG A 80 21.18 1.77 17.28
C ARG A 80 21.06 1.71 18.81
N HIS A 81 20.96 0.49 19.33
CA HIS A 81 20.71 0.17 20.76
C HIS A 81 19.25 0.31 21.23
N HIS A 82 18.34 0.82 20.41
CA HIS A 82 16.91 1.00 20.74
C HIS A 82 15.96 0.27 19.78
N ILE A 83 16.48 -0.58 18.88
CA ILE A 83 15.68 -1.28 17.87
C ILE A 83 14.55 -2.10 18.51
N TYR A 84 14.83 -2.79 19.62
CA TYR A 84 13.81 -3.60 20.31
C TYR A 84 12.63 -2.73 20.76
N ASP A 85 12.92 -1.57 21.37
CA ASP A 85 11.91 -0.62 21.83
C ASP A 85 11.03 -0.15 20.66
N ILE A 86 11.64 0.14 19.51
CA ILE A 86 10.91 0.55 18.30
C ILE A 86 10.01 -0.57 17.78
N LEU A 87 10.49 -1.81 17.75
CA LEU A 87 9.69 -2.97 17.34
C LEU A 87 8.44 -3.14 18.23
N THR A 88 8.53 -2.80 19.52
CA THR A 88 7.36 -2.90 20.42
C THR A 88 6.22 -1.94 20.08
N ASN A 89 6.50 -0.86 19.35
CA ASN A 89 5.50 0.08 18.85
C ASN A 89 4.66 -0.50 17.70
N TRP A 90 5.09 -1.59 17.06
CA TRP A 90 4.28 -2.26 16.05
C TRP A 90 3.04 -2.88 16.70
N PRO A 91 1.83 -2.65 16.13
CA PRO A 91 0.58 -3.08 16.74
C PRO A 91 0.40 -4.61 16.72
N GLU A 92 0.88 -5.28 15.67
CA GLU A 92 0.78 -6.74 15.54
C GLU A 92 1.87 -7.43 16.38
N LYS A 93 1.49 -8.43 17.18
CA LYS A 93 2.41 -9.12 18.09
C LYS A 93 2.94 -10.44 17.51
N ASP A 94 2.20 -11.08 16.61
CA ASP A 94 2.62 -12.32 15.95
C ASP A 94 3.06 -12.06 14.50
N VAL A 95 4.24 -11.44 14.35
CA VAL A 95 4.84 -11.19 13.03
C VAL A 95 5.55 -12.45 12.54
N ARG A 96 5.11 -12.99 11.40
CA ARG A 96 5.63 -14.25 10.82
C ARG A 96 6.48 -14.06 9.57
N ALA A 97 6.50 -12.85 8.99
CA ALA A 97 7.29 -12.48 7.83
C ALA A 97 7.71 -11.00 7.94
N ILE A 98 8.94 -10.70 7.52
CA ILE A 98 9.52 -9.35 7.44
C ILE A 98 9.99 -9.13 5.99
#